data_AF-A0AAD3QVJ3-F1
#
_entry.id   AF-A0AAD3QVJ3-F1
#
_cell.length_a   1.000
_cell.length_b   1.000
_cell.length_c   1.000
_cell.angle_alpha   90.00
_cell.angle_beta   90.00
_cell.angle_gamma   90.00
#
_symmetry.space_group_name_H-M   'P 1'
#
loop_
_entity.id
_entity.type
_entity.pdbx_description
1 polymer ?
#
loop_
_entity_poly.entity_id
_entity_poly.type
_entity_poly.pdbx_seq_one_letter_code
_entity_poly.pdbx_strand_id
1 'polypeptide(L)'
;MENIEEPSPLRITPTVRALSSALRGKRENVPESSRGNGDRIFPEPEKLWFKESSAKNLRNRDFLSPTTMLNTLYADGQVPPAVMSRVLSLRGNGVLPVAGGEVMGEGLRVRVDRAAAFKAVLAGGATDYLKPSGQRQGCVVLNCPALHPKPNTPTPDTLTLGQLRTVLLADHMGALLRGQGFSVSYCPTLPEDSDIITFLRALGIDWPTAPANWTNEEREEKIQEALENCPYRERETERGRRTSGGRKVEEGENEGALRVNLKRVFQEEGLLGYDPSLGTCT
;
A
#
# COMPACT_ATOMS: atom_id res chain seq x y z
N MET A 1 -25.62 4.71 -17.72
CA MET A 1 -24.55 3.74 -18.04
C MET A 1 -24.14 3.12 -16.73
N GLU A 2 -24.33 1.81 -16.62
CA GLU A 2 -24.08 1.03 -15.41
C GLU A 2 -22.59 1.04 -15.09
N ASN A 3 -22.23 1.46 -13.87
CA ASN A 3 -20.88 1.34 -13.34
C ASN A 3 -20.59 -0.16 -13.14
N ILE A 4 -19.83 -0.75 -14.06
CA ILE A 4 -19.27 -2.08 -13.86
C ILE A 4 -18.12 -1.90 -12.86
N GLU A 5 -18.42 -2.08 -11.57
CA GLU A 5 -17.38 -2.20 -10.54
C GLU A 5 -16.47 -3.37 -10.94
N GLU A 6 -15.24 -3.05 -11.37
CA GLU A 6 -14.23 -4.07 -11.60
C GLU A 6 -14.00 -4.86 -10.31
N PRO A 7 -14.09 -6.20 -10.35
CA PRO A 7 -13.96 -7.01 -9.16
C PRO A 7 -12.51 -6.92 -8.67
N SER A 8 -12.33 -6.25 -7.53
CA SER A 8 -11.13 -6.36 -6.72
C SER A 8 -10.74 -7.85 -6.57
N PRO A 9 -9.46 -8.22 -6.56
CA PRO A 9 -9.09 -9.62 -6.38
C PRO A 9 -9.62 -10.12 -5.03
N LEU A 10 -10.29 -11.28 -5.03
CA LEU A 10 -10.75 -11.98 -3.83
C LEU A 10 -9.61 -12.07 -2.81
N ARG A 11 -9.70 -11.28 -1.74
CA ARG A 11 -8.76 -11.34 -0.64
C ARG A 11 -9.42 -12.04 0.52
N ILE A 12 -9.13 -13.34 0.65
CA ILE A 12 -9.61 -14.20 1.72
C ILE A 12 -8.93 -13.87 3.09
N THR A 13 -8.25 -12.72 3.16
CA THR A 13 -7.57 -12.16 4.34
C THR A 13 -8.45 -12.19 5.60
N PRO A 14 -9.75 -11.86 5.58
CA PRO A 14 -10.59 -11.96 6.77
C PRO A 14 -10.68 -13.38 7.32
N THR A 15 -10.77 -14.38 6.43
CA THR A 15 -10.83 -15.80 6.82
C THR A 15 -9.50 -16.26 7.40
N VAL A 16 -8.36 -15.94 6.74
CA VAL A 16 -7.04 -16.31 7.25
C VAL A 16 -6.76 -15.67 8.62
N ARG A 17 -7.18 -14.42 8.81
CA ARG A 17 -7.07 -13.73 10.11
C ARG A 17 -7.96 -14.37 11.17
N ALA A 18 -9.21 -14.69 10.82
CA ALA A 18 -10.14 -15.36 11.72
C ALA A 18 -9.63 -16.75 12.15
N LEU A 19 -9.12 -17.54 11.20
CA LEU A 19 -8.49 -18.84 11.45
C LEU A 19 -7.27 -18.70 12.38
N SER A 20 -6.39 -17.75 12.08
CA SER A 20 -5.19 -17.49 12.90
C SER A 20 -5.56 -17.06 14.33
N SER A 21 -6.61 -16.24 14.49
CA SER A 21 -7.12 -15.83 15.80
C SER A 21 -7.77 -16.99 16.56
N ALA A 22 -8.61 -17.79 15.90
CA ALA A 22 -9.28 -18.95 16.50
C ALA A 22 -8.28 -19.99 17.00
N LEU A 23 -7.23 -20.23 16.21
CA LEU A 23 -6.11 -21.09 16.58
C LEU A 23 -5.45 -20.55 17.84
N ARG A 24 -4.87 -19.34 17.79
CA ARG A 24 -4.11 -18.79 18.94
C ARG A 24 -4.94 -18.55 20.20
N GLY A 25 -6.25 -18.30 20.06
CA GLY A 25 -7.09 -17.78 21.14
C GLY A 25 -6.86 -16.29 21.37
N LYS A 26 -7.77 -15.64 22.11
CA LYS A 26 -7.51 -14.29 22.64
C LYS A 26 -6.31 -14.39 23.58
N ARG A 27 -5.25 -13.62 23.36
CA ARG A 27 -4.26 -13.35 24.42
C ARG A 27 -5.00 -12.52 25.48
N GLU A 28 -5.64 -13.18 26.43
CA GLU A 28 -6.01 -12.52 27.69
C GLU A 28 -4.70 -12.30 28.46
N ASN A 29 -4.43 -11.03 28.78
CA ASN A 29 -3.33 -10.54 29.63
C ASN A 29 -1.91 -10.62 29.03
N VAL A 30 -1.57 -9.61 28.23
CA VAL A 30 -0.23 -9.02 28.30
C VAL A 30 -0.41 -7.67 29.01
N PRO A 31 0.27 -7.41 30.15
CA PRO A 31 0.17 -6.12 30.81
C PRO A 31 0.64 -5.03 29.84
N GLU A 32 -0.10 -3.93 29.78
CA GLU A 32 0.33 -2.67 29.17
C GLU A 32 1.54 -2.13 29.94
N SER A 33 2.71 -2.68 29.71
CA SER A 33 3.95 -2.13 30.23
C SER A 33 5.05 -2.38 29.22
N SER A 34 5.08 -1.53 28.19
CA SER A 34 6.28 -0.97 27.54
C SER A 34 5.86 -0.25 26.25
N ARG A 35 5.19 0.91 26.38
CA ARG A 35 5.21 1.91 25.30
C ARG A 35 6.62 2.53 25.27
N GLY A 36 7.55 1.78 24.67
CA GLY A 36 8.86 2.26 24.27
C GLY A 36 8.74 2.86 22.87
N ASN A 37 8.94 4.17 22.79
CA ASN A 37 9.00 5.00 21.59
C ASN A 37 9.74 4.32 20.42
N GLY A 38 9.08 4.23 19.26
CA GLY A 38 9.67 3.74 18.02
C GLY A 38 8.65 3.09 17.11
N ASP A 39 7.61 3.86 16.74
CA ASP A 39 6.48 3.36 15.94
C ASP A 39 6.93 3.12 14.49
N ARG A 40 7.46 1.92 14.23
CA ARG A 40 7.58 1.38 12.88
C ARG A 40 6.16 1.15 12.37
N ILE A 41 5.65 2.04 11.52
CA ILE A 41 4.34 1.94 10.83
C ILE A 41 4.32 0.80 9.77
N PHE A 42 5.10 -0.25 9.99
CA PHE A 42 4.95 -1.50 9.29
C PHE A 42 4.66 -2.53 10.39
N PRO A 43 3.40 -3.01 10.52
CA PRO A 43 3.18 -4.16 11.37
C PRO A 43 4.14 -5.24 10.89
N GLU A 44 5.02 -5.68 11.78
CA GLU A 44 5.86 -6.85 11.58
C GLU A 44 4.99 -7.92 10.92
N PRO A 45 5.39 -8.50 9.77
CA PRO A 45 4.51 -9.31 8.96
C PRO A 45 3.87 -10.35 9.86
N GLU A 46 2.55 -10.22 10.09
CA GLU A 46 1.81 -11.09 11.00
C GLU A 46 2.20 -12.53 10.64
N LYS A 47 2.89 -13.22 11.55
CA LYS A 47 3.33 -14.60 11.31
C LYS A 47 2.13 -15.39 10.80
N LEU A 48 2.17 -15.84 9.54
CA LEU A 48 1.04 -16.51 8.91
C LEU A 48 0.88 -17.90 9.51
N TRP A 49 -0.14 -18.06 10.37
CA TRP A 49 -0.46 -19.32 11.05
C TRP A 49 -1.19 -20.30 10.13
N PHE A 50 -1.92 -19.79 9.15
CA PHE A 50 -2.55 -20.56 8.10
C PHE A 50 -2.01 -20.16 6.74
N LYS A 51 -1.92 -21.14 5.86
CA LYS A 51 -1.65 -20.98 4.43
C LYS A 51 -2.87 -21.41 3.63
N GLU A 52 -3.14 -20.67 2.57
CA GLU A 52 -4.07 -21.09 1.53
C GLU A 52 -3.49 -22.30 0.78
N SER A 53 -4.37 -23.23 0.41
CA SER A 53 -3.96 -24.43 -0.29
C SER A 53 -3.73 -24.15 -1.77
N SER A 54 -2.67 -24.76 -2.32
CA SER A 54 -2.43 -24.70 -3.76
C SER A 54 -3.51 -25.47 -4.54
N ALA A 55 -3.66 -25.18 -5.84
CA ALA A 55 -4.64 -25.81 -6.71
C ALA A 55 -4.64 -27.35 -6.64
N LYS A 56 -3.45 -27.96 -6.52
CA LYS A 56 -3.28 -29.43 -6.40
C LYS A 56 -3.90 -30.00 -5.11
N ASN A 57 -4.03 -29.20 -4.06
CA ASN A 57 -4.49 -29.61 -2.74
C ASN A 57 -5.95 -29.23 -2.43
N LEU A 58 -6.57 -28.39 -3.26
CA LEU A 58 -7.95 -27.92 -3.07
C LEU A 58 -8.98 -29.06 -3.03
N ARG A 59 -8.68 -30.26 -3.56
CA ARG A 59 -9.60 -31.40 -3.39
C ARG A 59 -9.76 -31.83 -1.94
N ASN A 60 -8.71 -31.66 -1.13
CA ASN A 60 -8.63 -32.24 0.22
C ASN A 60 -8.71 -31.20 1.33
N ARG A 61 -8.32 -29.94 1.07
CA ARG A 61 -8.29 -28.86 2.05
C ARG A 61 -8.28 -27.50 1.37
N ASP A 62 -8.81 -26.48 2.04
CA ASP A 62 -8.79 -25.10 1.59
C ASP A 62 -7.68 -24.32 2.31
N PHE A 63 -7.50 -24.57 3.61
CA PHE A 63 -6.39 -24.00 4.40
C PHE A 63 -5.61 -25.06 5.16
N LEU A 64 -4.36 -24.75 5.47
CA LEU A 64 -3.47 -25.58 6.28
C LEU A 64 -2.71 -24.73 7.29
N SER A 65 -2.77 -25.11 8.57
CA SER A 65 -1.76 -24.71 9.56
C SER A 65 -0.75 -25.86 9.69
N PRO A 66 0.49 -25.70 9.18
CA PRO A 66 1.48 -26.77 9.19
C PRO A 66 1.81 -27.27 10.61
N THR A 67 2.19 -28.53 10.75
CA THR A 67 2.61 -29.11 12.06
C THR A 67 3.71 -28.28 12.71
N THR A 68 4.64 -27.72 11.93
CA THR A 68 5.70 -26.83 12.45
C THR A 68 5.14 -25.58 13.12
N MET A 69 4.00 -25.06 12.66
CA MET A 69 3.32 -23.94 13.32
C MET A 69 2.55 -24.42 14.56
N LEU A 70 1.88 -25.57 14.47
CA LEU A 70 1.15 -26.15 15.60
C LEU A 70 2.06 -26.46 16.78
N ASN A 71 3.26 -26.98 16.52
CA ASN A 71 4.27 -27.27 17.55
C ASN A 71 4.73 -26.01 18.31
N THR A 72 4.56 -24.82 17.72
CA THR A 72 4.86 -23.56 18.45
C THR A 72 3.74 -23.11 19.37
N LEU A 73 2.55 -23.71 19.27
CA LEU A 73 1.37 -23.36 20.07
C LEU A 73 0.96 -24.48 21.02
N TYR A 74 1.12 -25.75 20.62
CA TYR A 74 0.63 -26.91 21.35
C TYR A 74 1.68 -28.01 21.39
N ALA A 75 1.74 -28.71 22.53
CA ALA A 75 2.57 -29.89 22.70
C ALA A 75 2.24 -30.93 21.63
N ASP A 76 3.28 -31.50 21.01
CA ASP A 76 3.20 -32.51 19.94
C ASP A 76 2.35 -32.11 18.73
N GLY A 77 2.07 -30.81 18.56
CA GLY A 77 1.23 -30.30 17.47
C GLY A 77 -0.24 -30.70 17.59
N GLN A 78 -0.65 -31.23 18.75
CA GLN A 78 -2.02 -31.66 19.01
C GLN A 78 -2.92 -30.44 19.22
N VAL A 79 -3.93 -30.27 18.37
CA VAL A 79 -4.88 -29.15 18.49
C VAL A 79 -5.93 -29.50 19.56
N PRO A 80 -6.03 -28.72 20.66
CA PRO A 80 -7.04 -28.97 21.69
C PRO A 80 -8.47 -28.97 21.13
N PRO A 81 -9.39 -29.82 21.63
CA PRO A 81 -10.79 -29.86 21.16
C PRO A 81 -11.51 -28.50 21.23
N ALA A 82 -11.22 -27.70 22.26
CA ALA A 82 -11.75 -26.35 22.40
C ALA A 82 -11.28 -25.41 21.27
N VAL A 83 -10.03 -25.53 20.83
CA VAL A 83 -9.48 -24.76 19.70
C VAL A 83 -10.13 -25.20 18.39
N MET A 84 -10.25 -26.52 18.18
CA MET A 84 -10.95 -27.06 17.01
C MET A 84 -12.40 -26.56 16.94
N SER A 85 -13.12 -26.58 18.05
CA SER A 85 -14.49 -26.05 18.14
C SER A 85 -14.57 -24.59 17.70
N ARG A 86 -13.64 -23.73 18.17
CA ARG A 86 -13.57 -22.32 17.75
C ARG A 86 -13.31 -22.15 16.26
N VAL A 87 -12.44 -22.98 15.68
CA VAL A 87 -12.15 -22.96 14.23
C VAL A 87 -13.39 -23.34 13.43
N LEU A 88 -14.12 -24.37 13.85
CA LEU A 88 -15.35 -24.83 13.17
C LEU A 88 -16.53 -23.86 13.36
N SER A 89 -16.57 -23.15 14.48
CA SER A 89 -17.59 -22.15 14.78
C SER A 89 -17.29 -20.77 14.17
N LEU A 90 -16.25 -20.62 13.35
CA LEU A 90 -15.91 -19.34 12.72
C LEU A 90 -17.06 -18.84 11.86
N ARG A 91 -17.50 -17.62 12.15
CA ARG A 91 -18.53 -16.87 11.42
C ARG A 91 -18.11 -15.40 11.41
N GLY A 92 -18.64 -14.63 10.47
CA GLY A 92 -18.39 -13.19 10.39
C GLY A 92 -18.47 -12.68 8.97
N ASN A 93 -18.53 -11.35 8.84
CA ASN A 93 -18.54 -10.71 7.55
C ASN A 93 -17.23 -10.97 6.79
N GLY A 94 -17.31 -11.43 5.55
CA GLY A 94 -16.16 -11.81 4.72
C GLY A 94 -15.38 -13.05 5.17
N VAL A 95 -15.85 -13.77 6.19
CA VAL A 95 -15.27 -15.04 6.64
C VAL A 95 -15.97 -16.19 5.93
N LEU A 96 -15.20 -17.04 5.25
CA LEU A 96 -15.73 -18.22 4.58
C LEU A 96 -16.31 -19.21 5.60
N PRO A 97 -17.50 -19.78 5.35
CA PRO A 97 -18.11 -20.74 6.26
C PRO A 97 -17.26 -22.01 6.33
N VAL A 98 -16.94 -22.49 7.52
CA VAL A 98 -16.13 -23.69 7.72
C VAL A 98 -17.01 -24.93 7.75
N ALA A 99 -16.71 -25.92 6.91
CA ALA A 99 -17.39 -27.22 6.87
C ALA A 99 -16.72 -28.28 7.74
N GLY A 100 -15.40 -28.17 7.97
CA GLY A 100 -14.68 -29.17 8.75
C GLY A 100 -13.21 -28.83 8.98
N GLY A 101 -12.62 -29.55 9.93
CA GLY A 101 -11.23 -29.39 10.36
C GLY A 101 -10.69 -30.71 10.86
N GLU A 102 -9.46 -31.04 10.48
CA GLU A 102 -8.84 -32.33 10.78
C GLU A 102 -7.34 -32.15 11.01
N VAL A 103 -6.81 -32.75 12.08
CA VAL A 103 -5.36 -32.79 12.33
C VAL A 103 -4.78 -34.02 11.66
N MET A 104 -3.83 -33.80 10.76
CA MET A 104 -3.12 -34.83 10.01
C MET A 104 -1.61 -34.68 10.23
N GLY A 105 -0.81 -35.62 9.73
CA GLY A 105 0.65 -35.59 9.90
C GLY A 105 1.31 -34.29 9.44
N GLU A 106 0.76 -33.64 8.39
CA GLU A 106 1.27 -32.35 7.92
C GLU A 106 0.70 -31.11 8.64
N GLY A 107 -0.31 -31.27 9.48
CA GLY A 107 -0.89 -30.21 10.31
C GLY A 107 -2.42 -30.18 10.31
N LEU A 108 -2.98 -29.04 10.69
CA LEU A 108 -4.42 -28.81 10.78
C LEU A 108 -4.95 -28.37 9.41
N ARG A 109 -5.69 -29.27 8.76
CA ARG A 109 -6.44 -28.99 7.53
C ARG A 109 -7.79 -28.38 7.86
N VAL A 110 -8.19 -27.37 7.11
CA VAL A 110 -9.53 -26.76 7.22
C VAL A 110 -10.20 -26.76 5.86
N ARG A 111 -11.48 -27.14 5.84
CA ARG A 111 -12.34 -27.15 4.66
C ARG A 111 -13.46 -26.12 4.81
N VAL A 112 -13.68 -25.37 3.76
CA VAL A 112 -14.77 -24.40 3.61
C VAL A 112 -16.01 -25.13 3.12
N ASP A 113 -17.18 -24.71 3.58
CA ASP A 113 -18.46 -25.05 2.96
C ASP A 113 -18.59 -24.28 1.65
N ARG A 114 -18.05 -24.88 0.58
CA ARG A 114 -18.05 -24.29 -0.77
C ARG A 114 -19.46 -24.07 -1.29
N ALA A 115 -20.40 -24.94 -0.94
CA ALA A 115 -21.79 -24.82 -1.40
C ALA A 115 -22.46 -23.62 -0.73
N ALA A 116 -22.27 -23.43 0.58
CA ALA A 116 -22.77 -22.26 1.29
C ALA A 116 -22.09 -20.97 0.80
N ALA A 117 -20.76 -20.97 0.64
CA ALA A 117 -20.01 -19.82 0.11
C ALA A 117 -20.48 -19.46 -1.31
N PHE A 118 -20.64 -20.45 -2.19
CA PHE A 118 -21.12 -20.23 -3.56
C PHE A 118 -22.54 -19.67 -3.58
N LYS A 119 -23.45 -20.20 -2.76
CA LYS A 119 -24.81 -19.65 -2.60
C LYS A 119 -24.79 -18.19 -2.12
N ALA A 120 -23.93 -17.86 -1.16
CA ALA A 120 -23.79 -16.49 -0.67
C ALA A 120 -23.30 -15.54 -1.77
N VAL A 121 -22.33 -15.96 -2.59
CA VAL A 121 -21.86 -15.21 -3.75
C VAL A 121 -22.99 -15.00 -4.76
N LEU A 122 -23.74 -16.05 -5.12
CA LEU A 122 -24.87 -15.95 -6.04
C LEU A 122 -26.01 -15.07 -5.51
N ALA A 123 -26.17 -14.96 -4.19
CA ALA A 123 -27.14 -14.09 -3.54
C ALA A 123 -26.68 -12.62 -3.43
N GLY A 124 -25.57 -12.24 -4.08
CA GLY A 124 -25.03 -10.88 -4.05
C GLY A 124 -24.05 -10.61 -2.90
N GLY A 125 -23.74 -11.59 -2.06
CA GLY A 125 -22.77 -11.49 -0.96
C GLY A 125 -21.30 -11.50 -1.41
N ALA A 126 -21.02 -11.41 -2.71
CA ALA A 126 -19.66 -11.38 -3.24
C ALA A 126 -18.84 -10.23 -2.63
N THR A 127 -19.46 -9.05 -2.47
CA THR A 127 -18.82 -7.86 -1.91
C THR A 127 -18.23 -8.08 -0.53
N ASP A 128 -18.79 -9.00 0.27
CA ASP A 128 -18.31 -9.27 1.62
C ASP A 128 -16.96 -9.99 1.63
N TYR A 129 -16.65 -10.78 0.59
CA TYR A 129 -15.34 -11.41 0.39
C TYR A 129 -14.35 -10.52 -0.36
N LEU A 130 -14.86 -9.47 -1.02
CA LEU A 130 -14.08 -8.54 -1.84
C LEU A 130 -13.72 -7.25 -1.10
N LYS A 131 -14.35 -6.99 0.06
CA LYS A 131 -14.11 -5.78 0.84
C LYS A 131 -12.63 -5.69 1.26
N PRO A 132 -11.94 -4.57 0.95
CA PRO A 132 -10.59 -4.33 1.43
C PRO A 132 -10.54 -4.41 2.96
N SER A 133 -9.44 -4.92 3.49
CA SER A 133 -9.23 -5.02 4.92
C SER A 133 -8.99 -3.64 5.54
N GLY A 134 -10.08 -2.97 5.94
CA GLY A 134 -10.08 -1.66 6.58
C GLY A 134 -9.99 -0.50 5.59
N GLN A 135 -10.75 0.56 5.88
CA GLN A 135 -10.70 1.81 5.16
C GLN A 135 -9.42 2.54 5.59
N ARG A 136 -8.38 2.52 4.75
CA ARG A 136 -7.15 3.24 5.04
C ARG A 136 -7.35 4.69 4.62
N GLN A 137 -7.24 5.62 5.57
CA GLN A 137 -7.33 7.04 5.29
C GLN A 137 -5.92 7.61 5.07
N GLY A 138 -5.75 8.42 4.03
CA GLY A 138 -4.49 9.06 3.69
C GLY A 138 -4.49 9.60 2.27
N CYS A 139 -3.52 10.45 1.95
CA CYS A 139 -3.28 10.96 0.61
C CYS A 139 -2.03 10.31 0.01
N VAL A 140 -2.11 9.86 -1.24
CA VAL A 140 -1.00 9.26 -1.99
C VAL A 140 -0.81 10.03 -3.29
N VAL A 141 0.45 10.39 -3.57
CA VAL A 141 0.83 10.96 -4.87
C VAL A 141 1.54 9.88 -5.68
N LEU A 142 0.99 9.54 -6.84
CA LEU A 142 1.60 8.63 -7.81
C LEU A 142 2.35 9.43 -8.86
N ASN A 143 3.68 9.45 -8.72
CA ASN A 143 4.56 10.05 -9.71
C ASN A 143 4.79 9.10 -10.90
N CYS A 144 4.55 9.57 -12.12
CA CYS A 144 4.77 8.85 -13.36
C CYS A 144 5.80 9.57 -14.24
N PRO A 145 7.11 9.27 -14.07
CA PRO A 145 8.20 9.87 -14.83
C PRO A 145 8.03 9.81 -16.36
N ALA A 146 7.32 8.79 -16.85
CA ALA A 146 7.05 8.60 -18.28
C ALA A 146 6.22 9.72 -18.92
N LEU A 147 5.45 10.45 -18.11
CA LEU A 147 4.57 11.53 -18.57
C LEU A 147 5.13 12.93 -18.25
N HIS A 148 6.31 13.01 -17.62
CA HIS A 148 6.94 14.31 -17.36
C HIS A 148 7.37 14.96 -18.69
N PRO A 149 7.14 16.27 -18.84
CA PRO A 149 7.62 17.02 -20.00
C PRO A 149 9.15 17.14 -19.90
N LYS A 150 9.90 16.25 -20.56
CA LYS A 150 11.36 16.35 -20.66
C LYS A 150 11.86 15.82 -22.01
N PRO A 151 12.56 16.63 -22.85
CA PRO A 151 12.48 18.08 -23.04
C PRO A 151 11.25 18.54 -23.85
N ASN A 152 10.46 17.60 -24.38
CA ASN A 152 9.22 17.87 -25.11
C ASN A 152 8.02 17.28 -24.37
N THR A 153 6.83 17.84 -24.58
CA THR A 153 5.58 17.25 -24.12
C THR A 153 5.45 15.83 -24.71
N PRO A 154 5.18 14.80 -23.90
CA PRO A 154 5.02 13.45 -24.42
C PRO A 154 3.87 13.43 -25.42
N THR A 155 4.14 12.87 -26.60
CA THR A 155 3.12 12.59 -27.62
C THR A 155 2.97 11.08 -27.78
N PRO A 156 1.82 10.60 -28.29
CA PRO A 156 1.59 9.16 -28.48
C PRO A 156 2.73 8.46 -29.25
N ASP A 157 3.25 9.11 -30.30
CA ASP A 157 4.29 8.55 -31.17
C ASP A 157 5.68 8.47 -30.51
N THR A 158 5.90 9.28 -29.46
CA THR A 158 7.16 9.30 -28.70
C THR A 158 7.16 8.34 -27.52
N LEU A 159 6.00 7.79 -27.14
CA LEU A 159 5.85 6.95 -25.97
C LEU A 159 6.32 5.52 -26.28
N THR A 160 7.43 5.12 -25.67
CA THR A 160 7.91 3.73 -25.78
C THR A 160 6.97 2.77 -25.03
N LEU A 161 6.98 1.48 -25.41
CA LEU A 161 6.23 0.44 -24.70
C LEU A 161 6.61 0.35 -23.21
N GLY A 162 7.88 0.63 -22.88
CA GLY A 162 8.35 0.68 -21.49
C GLY A 162 7.69 1.81 -20.71
N GLN A 163 7.61 3.01 -21.30
CA GLN A 163 6.93 4.16 -20.70
C GLN A 163 5.42 3.92 -20.58
N LEU A 164 4.78 3.36 -21.62
CA LEU A 164 3.36 3.00 -21.57
C LEU A 164 3.06 1.99 -20.44
N ARG A 165 3.93 0.99 -20.26
CA ARG A 165 3.82 0.06 -19.13
C ARG A 165 3.86 0.80 -17.79
N THR A 166 4.74 1.78 -17.63
CA THR A 166 4.80 2.60 -16.41
C THR A 166 3.51 3.37 -16.18
N VAL A 167 2.90 3.94 -17.23
CA VAL A 167 1.61 4.63 -17.14
C VAL A 167 0.49 3.66 -16.69
N LEU A 168 0.36 2.51 -17.34
CA LEU A 168 -0.63 1.49 -17.00
C LEU A 168 -0.48 0.98 -15.57
N LEU A 169 0.75 0.77 -15.11
CA LEU A 169 1.02 0.37 -13.73
C LEU A 169 0.62 1.46 -12.73
N ALA A 170 0.94 2.72 -13.02
CA ALA A 170 0.56 3.84 -12.17
C ALA A 170 -0.96 4.00 -12.09
N ASP A 171 -1.66 3.93 -13.23
CA ASP A 171 -3.12 3.98 -13.32
C ASP A 171 -3.76 2.88 -12.46
N HIS A 172 -3.37 1.63 -12.69
CA HIS A 172 -3.87 0.47 -11.94
C HIS A 172 -3.58 0.56 -10.45
N MET A 173 -2.37 0.99 -10.07
CA MET A 173 -2.03 1.23 -8.66
C MET A 173 -2.93 2.28 -8.03
N GLY A 174 -3.25 3.35 -8.75
CA GLY A 174 -4.16 4.39 -8.26
C GLY A 174 -5.58 3.87 -8.08
N ALA A 175 -6.10 3.07 -9.01
CA ALA A 175 -7.39 2.41 -8.86
C ALA A 175 -7.42 1.50 -7.62
N LEU A 176 -6.38 0.67 -7.42
CA LEU A 176 -6.27 -0.20 -6.25
C LEU A 176 -6.18 0.57 -4.92
N LEU A 177 -5.50 1.72 -4.90
CA LEU A 177 -5.35 2.56 -3.71
C LEU A 177 -6.66 3.30 -3.39
N ARG A 178 -7.35 3.84 -4.40
CA ARG A 178 -8.70 4.43 -4.23
C ARG A 178 -9.69 3.40 -3.71
N GLY A 179 -9.67 2.18 -4.27
CA GLY A 179 -10.49 1.06 -3.79
C GLY A 179 -10.21 0.68 -2.33
N GLN A 180 -9.03 1.01 -1.79
CA GLN A 180 -8.66 0.81 -0.38
C GLN A 180 -9.02 2.00 0.53
N GLY A 181 -9.55 3.10 -0.03
CA GLY A 181 -9.96 4.30 0.70
C GLY A 181 -8.95 5.46 0.71
N PHE A 182 -7.82 5.34 -0.01
CA PHE A 182 -6.87 6.45 -0.13
C PHE A 182 -7.37 7.51 -1.10
N SER A 183 -7.08 8.78 -0.80
CA SER A 183 -7.10 9.84 -1.80
C SER A 183 -5.85 9.71 -2.67
N VAL A 184 -6.01 9.61 -3.99
CA VAL A 184 -4.89 9.42 -4.92
C VAL A 184 -4.83 10.56 -5.92
N SER A 185 -3.70 11.26 -5.94
CA SER A 185 -3.35 12.28 -6.94
C SER A 185 -2.24 11.73 -7.85
N TYR A 186 -2.27 12.05 -9.14
CA TYR A 186 -1.17 11.71 -10.04
C TYR A 186 -0.31 12.93 -10.35
N CYS A 187 0.97 12.68 -10.59
CA CYS A 187 1.94 13.66 -11.07
C CYS A 187 2.69 13.06 -12.26
N PRO A 188 2.79 13.76 -13.40
CA PRO A 188 2.33 15.13 -13.64
C PRO A 188 0.84 15.19 -14.01
N THR A 189 0.30 16.41 -13.96
CA THR A 189 -0.98 16.77 -14.60
C THR A 189 -0.71 17.10 -16.06
N LEU A 190 -1.54 16.60 -16.98
CA LEU A 190 -1.37 16.80 -18.42
C LEU A 190 -2.21 17.98 -18.95
N PRO A 191 -1.84 18.62 -20.06
CA PRO A 191 -2.70 19.63 -20.69
C PRO A 191 -4.01 18.99 -21.21
N GLU A 192 -5.15 19.63 -20.94
CA GLU A 192 -6.49 19.15 -21.31
C GLU A 192 -6.64 18.82 -22.81
N ASP A 193 -5.95 19.56 -23.68
CA ASP A 193 -6.04 19.45 -25.14
C ASP A 193 -4.84 18.71 -25.78
N SER A 194 -4.06 17.97 -24.99
CA SER A 194 -2.88 17.27 -25.50
C SER A 194 -3.22 15.94 -26.21
N ASP A 195 -2.56 15.62 -27.32
CA ASP A 195 -2.79 14.34 -28.03
C ASP A 195 -2.57 13.11 -27.14
N ILE A 196 -1.66 13.23 -26.17
CA ILE A 196 -1.39 12.18 -25.20
C ILE A 196 -2.60 11.88 -24.31
N ILE A 197 -3.40 12.87 -23.88
CA ILE A 197 -4.59 12.58 -23.07
C ILE A 197 -5.65 11.83 -23.88
N THR A 198 -5.82 12.20 -25.15
CA THR A 198 -6.73 11.51 -26.07
C THR A 198 -6.31 10.05 -26.24
N PHE A 199 -5.01 9.80 -26.41
CA PHE A 199 -4.46 8.45 -26.47
C PHE A 199 -4.68 7.65 -25.17
N LEU A 200 -4.41 8.24 -24.00
CA LEU A 200 -4.62 7.56 -22.71
C LEU A 200 -6.11 7.24 -22.48
N ARG A 201 -7.02 8.15 -22.81
CA ARG A 201 -8.47 7.90 -22.73
C ARG A 201 -8.92 6.77 -23.67
N ALA A 202 -8.33 6.68 -24.87
CA ALA A 202 -8.62 5.57 -25.79
C ALA A 202 -8.18 4.20 -25.22
N LEU A 203 -7.22 4.19 -24.29
CA LEU A 203 -6.81 3.00 -23.53
C LEU A 203 -7.62 2.78 -22.25
N GLY A 204 -8.60 3.64 -21.95
CA GLY A 204 -9.41 3.58 -20.72
C GLY A 204 -8.73 4.19 -19.49
N ILE A 205 -7.63 4.95 -19.68
CA ILE A 205 -6.90 5.59 -18.58
C ILE A 205 -7.42 7.02 -18.38
N ASP A 206 -7.91 7.31 -17.17
CA ASP A 206 -8.34 8.65 -16.76
C ASP A 206 -7.23 9.37 -16.00
N TRP A 207 -6.33 10.02 -16.75
CA TRP A 207 -5.20 10.76 -16.17
C TRP A 207 -5.61 12.21 -15.87
N PRO A 208 -5.12 12.85 -14.77
CA PRO A 208 -5.51 14.21 -14.45
C PRO A 208 -5.03 15.20 -15.51
N THR A 209 -5.92 16.16 -15.79
CA THR A 209 -5.65 17.25 -16.73
C THR A 209 -5.78 18.61 -16.06
N ALA A 210 -5.14 19.62 -16.64
CA ALA A 210 -5.26 21.01 -16.27
C ALA A 210 -5.33 21.89 -17.52
N PRO A 211 -5.99 23.05 -17.43
CA PRO A 211 -6.00 24.04 -18.50
C PRO A 211 -4.57 24.47 -18.85
N ALA A 212 -4.24 24.50 -20.15
CA ALA A 212 -2.89 24.80 -20.65
C ALA A 212 -2.39 26.23 -20.33
N ASN A 213 -3.29 27.10 -19.85
CA ASN A 213 -3.10 28.50 -19.50
C ASN A 213 -2.56 28.74 -18.07
N TRP A 214 -2.30 27.69 -17.29
CA TRP A 214 -1.23 27.77 -16.29
C TRP A 214 0.06 27.38 -16.99
N THR A 215 0.86 28.36 -17.40
CA THR A 215 2.21 28.05 -17.85
C THR A 215 2.90 27.33 -16.68
N ASN A 216 3.50 26.17 -16.93
CA ASN A 216 4.33 25.51 -15.91
C ASN A 216 5.35 26.51 -15.36
N GLU A 217 5.81 27.45 -16.18
CA GLU A 217 6.65 28.59 -15.80
C GLU A 217 6.02 29.46 -14.69
N GLU A 218 4.80 29.97 -14.81
CA GLU A 218 4.17 30.80 -13.75
C GLU A 218 3.95 30.02 -12.45
N ARG A 219 3.66 28.71 -12.56
CA ARG A 219 3.48 27.84 -11.40
C ARG A 219 4.81 27.50 -10.75
N GLU A 220 5.82 27.19 -11.55
CA GLU A 220 7.19 26.94 -11.11
C GLU A 220 7.79 28.19 -10.50
N GLU A 221 7.60 29.37 -11.09
CA GLU A 221 8.00 30.67 -10.53
C GLU A 221 7.30 30.93 -9.20
N LYS A 222 5.99 30.71 -9.07
CA LYS A 222 5.28 30.87 -7.79
C LYS A 222 5.74 29.88 -6.73
N ILE A 223 5.99 28.62 -7.12
CA ILE A 223 6.49 27.59 -6.20
C ILE A 223 7.93 27.95 -5.80
N GLN A 224 8.76 28.37 -6.74
CA GLN A 224 10.12 28.81 -6.51
C GLN A 224 10.12 30.03 -5.59
N GLU A 225 9.32 31.05 -5.85
CA GLU A 225 9.16 32.23 -4.99
C GLU A 225 8.69 31.84 -3.57
N ALA A 226 7.72 30.93 -3.46
CA ALA A 226 7.25 30.43 -2.17
C ALA A 226 8.35 29.64 -1.41
N LEU A 227 9.14 28.83 -2.12
CA LEU A 227 10.28 28.11 -1.57
C LEU A 227 11.43 29.05 -1.21
N GLU A 228 11.63 30.14 -1.96
CA GLU A 228 12.67 31.15 -1.71
C GLU A 228 12.35 31.94 -0.45
N ASN A 229 11.07 32.21 -0.21
CA ASN A 229 10.53 32.90 0.96
C ASN A 229 10.19 31.95 2.12
N CYS A 230 10.44 30.65 1.97
CA CYS A 230 10.12 29.64 2.97
C CYS A 230 10.95 29.84 4.27
N PRO A 231 10.33 29.78 5.47
CA PRO A 231 11.04 29.93 6.74
C PRO A 231 12.01 28.78 7.05
N TYR A 232 11.91 27.67 6.31
CA TYR A 232 12.75 26.49 6.43
C TYR A 232 13.88 26.44 5.40
N ARG A 233 14.07 27.51 4.61
CA ARG A 233 15.18 27.63 3.67
C ARG A 233 16.50 27.69 4.42
N GLU A 234 17.44 26.82 4.07
CA GLU A 234 18.80 26.87 4.60
C GLU A 234 19.54 28.05 3.96
N ARG A 235 19.89 29.07 4.75
CA ARG A 235 20.79 30.14 4.30
C ARG A 235 22.24 29.64 4.40
N GLU A 236 23.06 29.94 3.39
CA GLU A 236 24.46 29.51 3.29
C GLU A 236 25.31 29.83 4.54
N THR A 237 24.90 30.82 5.33
CA THR A 237 25.54 31.24 6.58
C THR A 237 25.52 30.20 7.71
N GLU A 238 24.72 29.14 7.65
CA GLU A 238 24.71 28.09 8.70
C GLU A 238 25.84 27.06 8.56
N ARG A 239 26.60 27.05 7.45
CA ARG A 239 27.79 26.20 7.30
C ARG A 239 29.00 26.65 8.15
N GLY A 240 28.90 27.81 8.81
CA GLY A 240 30.01 28.43 9.54
C GLY A 240 30.39 27.84 10.91
N ARG A 241 29.76 26.76 11.39
CA ARG A 241 30.07 26.23 12.73
C ARG A 241 29.99 24.70 12.81
N ARG A 242 31.03 24.02 12.31
CA ARG A 242 31.64 22.82 12.94
C ARG A 242 32.89 22.37 12.19
N THR A 243 34.03 22.62 12.84
CA THR A 243 35.24 21.78 12.95
C THR A 243 35.94 21.32 11.67
N SER A 244 37.03 22.03 11.37
CA SER A 244 38.31 21.54 10.87
C SER A 244 38.48 20.01 10.79
N GLY A 245 38.62 19.49 9.58
CA GLY A 245 39.02 18.12 9.29
C GLY A 245 38.88 17.85 7.79
N GLY A 246 39.99 17.97 7.06
CA GLY A 246 39.98 18.19 5.62
C GLY A 246 39.45 17.03 4.77
N ARG A 247 38.72 17.40 3.72
CA ARG A 247 38.79 16.81 2.38
C ARG A 247 38.18 17.81 1.42
N LYS A 248 38.95 18.27 0.43
CA LYS A 248 38.42 19.09 -0.67
C LYS A 248 37.34 18.29 -1.37
N VAL A 249 36.09 18.71 -1.22
CA VAL A 249 34.97 18.30 -2.07
C VAL A 249 34.81 19.41 -3.08
N GLU A 250 34.73 19.02 -4.34
CA GLU A 250 34.60 19.88 -5.51
C GLU A 250 33.53 20.97 -5.29
N GLU A 251 33.99 22.19 -5.09
CA GLU A 251 33.21 23.41 -5.24
C GLU A 251 32.95 23.57 -6.75
N GLY A 252 31.71 23.40 -7.21
CA GLY A 252 31.44 23.62 -8.63
C GLY A 252 30.04 23.37 -9.19
N GLU A 253 29.15 22.59 -8.55
CA GLU A 253 27.90 22.19 -9.24
C GLU A 253 26.58 22.60 -8.58
N ASN A 254 26.61 23.25 -7.40
CA ASN A 254 25.37 23.50 -6.64
C ASN A 254 25.29 24.87 -5.98
N GLU A 255 25.98 25.87 -6.52
CA GLU A 255 26.02 27.27 -6.03
C GLU A 255 24.71 28.06 -6.24
N GLY A 256 23.63 27.40 -6.70
CA GLY A 256 22.33 28.04 -6.94
C GLY A 256 21.11 27.19 -6.61
N ALA A 257 21.27 25.97 -6.09
CA ALA A 257 20.12 25.10 -5.77
C ALA A 257 19.44 25.54 -4.46
N LEU A 258 18.12 25.64 -4.48
CA LEU A 258 17.32 26.05 -3.34
C LEU A 258 17.22 24.92 -2.32
N ARG A 259 17.79 25.11 -1.13
CA ARG A 259 17.86 24.07 -0.08
C ARG A 259 16.80 24.31 1.01
N VAL A 260 15.90 23.35 1.22
CA VAL A 260 14.87 23.38 2.28
C VAL A 260 15.14 22.29 3.32
N ASN A 261 15.17 22.65 4.60
CA ASN A 261 15.41 21.72 5.71
C ASN A 261 14.14 20.92 6.05
N LEU A 262 13.95 19.78 5.39
CA LEU A 262 12.77 18.93 5.56
C LEU A 262 12.62 18.44 6.99
N LYS A 263 13.73 18.14 7.68
CA LYS A 263 13.69 17.73 9.08
C LYS A 263 12.97 18.76 9.95
N ARG A 264 13.29 20.04 9.75
CA ARG A 264 12.72 21.14 10.52
C ARG A 264 11.25 21.36 10.19
N VAL A 265 10.85 21.22 8.91
CA VAL A 265 9.44 21.23 8.50
C VAL A 265 8.66 20.17 9.27
N PHE A 266 9.10 18.90 9.23
CA PHE A 266 8.35 17.81 9.84
C PHE A 266 8.32 17.89 11.37
N GLN A 267 9.38 18.40 12.00
CA GLN A 267 9.45 18.57 13.45
C GLN A 267 8.57 19.72 13.96
N GLU A 268 8.60 20.87 13.28
CA GLU A 268 7.85 22.07 13.72
C GLU A 268 6.36 21.97 13.34
N GLU A 269 6.02 21.37 12.20
CA GLU A 269 4.63 21.17 11.76
C GLU A 269 3.98 19.90 12.30
N GLY A 270 4.71 19.09 13.08
CA GLY A 270 4.18 17.85 13.68
C GLY A 270 3.76 16.78 12.66
N LEU A 271 4.40 16.76 11.49
CA LEU A 271 4.07 15.84 10.41
C LEU A 271 4.63 14.43 10.70
N LEU A 272 3.83 13.42 10.40
CA LEU A 272 4.21 12.01 10.57
C LEU A 272 4.80 11.44 9.26
N GLY A 273 5.69 10.44 9.38
CA GLY A 273 6.22 9.69 8.24
C GLY A 273 7.47 10.29 7.58
N TYR A 274 8.16 11.20 8.27
CA TYR A 274 9.47 11.70 7.83
C TYR A 274 10.50 10.57 7.74
N ASP A 275 11.14 10.41 6.58
CA ASP A 275 12.33 9.58 6.42
C ASP A 275 13.58 10.37 6.88
N PRO A 276 14.26 9.96 7.95
CA PRO A 276 15.44 10.66 8.45
C PRO A 276 16.60 10.75 7.46
N SER A 277 16.62 9.91 6.41
CA SER A 277 17.61 9.97 5.34
C SER A 277 17.40 11.15 4.37
N LEU A 278 16.20 11.74 4.34
CA LEU A 278 15.84 12.89 3.50
C LEU A 278 15.97 14.20 4.29
N GLY A 279 17.20 14.58 4.64
CA GLY A 279 17.50 15.77 5.46
C GLY A 279 17.21 17.13 4.80
N THR A 280 17.41 17.21 3.48
CA THR A 280 17.31 18.46 2.72
C THR A 280 16.67 18.17 1.36
N CYS A 281 15.72 19.01 0.95
CA CYS A 281 15.22 19.05 -0.41
C CYS A 281 16.06 20.08 -1.21
N THR A 282 16.49 19.71 -2.40
CA THR A 282 17.22 20.55 -3.36
C THR A 282 16.47 20.65 -4.67
#